data_AF-A0A351XHB7-F1
#
_entry.id   AF-A0A351XHB7-F1
#
_cell.length_a   1.000
_cell.length_b   1.000
_cell.length_c   1.000
_cell.angle_alpha   90.00
_cell.angle_beta   90.00
_cell.angle_gamma   90.00
#
_symmetry.space_group_name_H-M   'P 1'
#
loop_
_entity.id
_entity.type
_entity.pdbx_description
1 polymer ?
#
loop_
_entity_poly.entity_id
_entity_poly.type
_entity_poly.pdbx_seq_one_letter_code
_entity_poly.pdbx_strand_id
1 'polypeptide(L)' 'EKIDGVTFAKINTEDEQELGGRFQIRSIPTLMIFREQIAIFSQPGAMAESDLEAVLNKAKELDMAMVRKEIAEKEDKA' A
#
# COMPACT_ATOMS: atom_id res chain seq x y z
N GLU A 1 17.69 -6.14 -5.57
CA GLU A 1 17.66 -6.01 -4.10
C GLU A 1 16.64 -6.96 -3.47
N LYS A 2 16.89 -7.49 -2.27
CA LYS A 2 15.90 -8.25 -1.49
C LYS A 2 15.75 -7.59 -0.12
N ILE A 3 14.65 -6.88 0.07
CA ILE A 3 14.24 -6.44 1.40
C ILE A 3 13.57 -7.65 2.05
N ASP A 4 14.21 -8.19 3.09
CA ASP A 4 13.71 -9.39 3.77
C ASP A 4 12.31 -9.15 4.34
N GLY A 5 11.45 -10.16 4.18
CA GLY A 5 10.06 -10.14 4.66
C GLY A 5 9.08 -9.33 3.81
N VAL A 6 9.48 -8.84 2.62
CA VAL A 6 8.60 -8.09 1.72
C VAL A 6 8.40 -8.84 0.40
N THR A 7 7.14 -9.03 0.02
CA THR A 7 6.77 -9.59 -1.29
C THR A 7 6.42 -8.46 -2.23
N PHE A 8 7.16 -8.34 -3.33
CA PHE A 8 6.87 -7.39 -4.39
C PHE A 8 5.96 -8.03 -5.43
N ALA A 9 4.90 -7.34 -5.80
CA ALA A 9 3.99 -7.75 -6.87
C ALA A 9 3.80 -6.59 -7.85
N LYS A 10 3.63 -6.92 -9.12
CA LYS A 10 3.28 -5.97 -10.18
C LYS A 10 1.95 -6.42 -10.77
N ILE A 11 1.04 -5.48 -10.95
CA ILE A 11 -0.28 -5.71 -11.53
C ILE A 11 -0.43 -4.76 -12.71
N ASN A 12 -0.86 -5.29 -13.85
CA ASN A 12 -1.27 -4.46 -14.98
C ASN A 12 -2.76 -4.13 -14.81
N THR A 13 -3.08 -2.86 -14.53
CA THR A 13 -4.47 -2.42 -14.36
C THR A 13 -5.23 -2.32 -15.69
N GLU A 14 -4.55 -2.36 -16.83
CA GLU A 14 -5.20 -2.44 -18.15
C GLU A 14 -5.80 -3.83 -18.39
N ASP A 15 -5.11 -4.87 -17.94
CA ASP A 15 -5.58 -6.26 -17.98
C ASP A 15 -6.57 -6.53 -16.83
N GLU A 16 -6.26 -6.04 -15.63
CA GLU A 16 -7.05 -6.24 -14.39
C GLU A 16 -7.89 -4.99 -14.04
N GLN A 17 -8.81 -4.62 -14.93
CA GLN A 17 -9.58 -3.37 -14.82
C GLN A 17 -10.46 -3.30 -13.57
N GLU A 18 -11.07 -4.42 -13.16
CA GLU A 18 -11.87 -4.49 -11.93
C GLU A 18 -11.01 -4.15 -10.71
N LEU A 19 -9.79 -4.68 -10.66
CA LEU A 19 -8.87 -4.44 -9.57
C LEU A 19 -8.40 -2.98 -9.53
N GLY A 20 -8.08 -2.42 -10.70
CA GLY A 20 -7.78 -1.00 -10.85
C GLY A 20 -8.93 -0.10 -10.37
N GLY A 21 -10.17 -0.44 -10.71
CA GLY A 21 -11.37 0.27 -10.26
C GLY A 21 -11.58 0.17 -8.74
N ARG A 22 -11.45 -1.03 -8.17
CA ARG A 22 -11.61 -1.28 -6.72
C ARG A 22 -10.61 -0.51 -5.88
N PHE A 23 -9.36 -0.41 -6.32
CA PHE A 23 -8.32 0.37 -5.65
C PHE A 23 -8.23 1.83 -6.12
N GLN A 24 -9.17 2.27 -6.96
CA GLN A 24 -9.25 3.64 -7.49
C GLN A 24 -7.94 4.12 -8.14
N ILE A 25 -7.27 3.24 -8.88
CA ILE A 25 -6.03 3.55 -9.57
C ILE A 25 -6.33 4.46 -10.77
N ARG A 26 -5.95 5.74 -10.65
CA ARG A 26 -6.18 6.79 -11.69
C ARG A 26 -4.91 7.24 -12.40
N SER A 27 -3.75 6.78 -11.94
CA SER A 27 -2.45 7.17 -12.49
C SER A 27 -1.49 5.99 -12.39
N ILE A 28 -0.68 5.79 -13.42
CA ILE A 28 0.27 4.67 -13.51
C ILE A 28 1.68 5.26 -13.66
N PRO A 29 2.69 4.81 -12.88
CA PRO A 29 2.58 3.79 -11.82
C PRO A 29 1.93 4.35 -10.53
N THR A 30 1.28 3.49 -9.75
CA THR A 30 0.86 3.77 -8.37
C THR A 30 1.45 2.70 -7.47
N LEU A 31 2.14 3.11 -6.40
CA LEU A 31 2.71 2.21 -5.41
C LEU A 31 1.73 2.08 -4.24
N MET A 32 1.42 0.83 -3.87
CA MET A 32 0.62 0.52 -2.68
C MET A 32 1.38 -0.46 -1.78
N ILE A 33 1.22 -0.30 -0.47
CA ILE A 33 1.78 -1.24 0.51
C ILE A 33 0.64 -1.81 1.32
N PHE A 34 0.62 -3.14 1.37
CA PHE A 34 -0.34 -3.92 2.15
C PHE A 34 0.39 -4.58 3.32
N ARG A 35 -0.17 -4.46 4.51
CA ARG A 35 0.29 -5.17 5.71
C ARG A 35 -0.92 -5.72 6.44
N GLU A 36 -0.90 -7.01 6.77
CA GLU A 36 -2.04 -7.70 7.40
C GLU A 36 -3.37 -7.50 6.64
N GLN A 37 -3.30 -7.57 5.29
CA GLN A 37 -4.42 -7.33 4.38
C GLN A 37 -5.01 -5.91 4.39
N ILE A 38 -4.36 -4.96 5.07
CA ILE A 38 -4.75 -3.55 5.13
C ILE A 38 -3.82 -2.73 4.23
N ALA A 39 -4.39 -1.87 3.40
CA ALA A 39 -3.62 -0.88 2.63
C ALA A 39 -3.17 0.24 3.57
N ILE A 40 -1.87 0.30 3.87
CA ILE A 40 -1.28 1.28 4.80
C ILE A 40 -0.59 2.44 4.06
N PHE A 41 -0.37 2.29 2.76
CA PHE A 41 0.26 3.30 1.93
C PHE A 41 -0.29 3.21 0.50
N SER A 42 -0.52 4.37 -0.11
CA SER A 42 -0.87 4.49 -1.53
C SER A 42 -0.35 5.83 -2.05
N GLN A 43 0.56 5.78 -3.01
CA GLN A 43 1.11 6.98 -3.65
C GLN A 43 1.14 6.81 -5.17
N PRO A 44 0.45 7.68 -5.93
CA PRO A 44 0.61 7.73 -7.38
C PRO A 44 1.95 8.37 -7.75
N GLY A 45 2.53 7.90 -8.86
CA GLY A 45 3.77 8.42 -9.42
C GLY A 45 4.98 7.53 -9.16
N ALA A 46 6.06 7.82 -9.89
CA ALA A 46 7.34 7.17 -9.69
C ALA A 46 7.99 7.64 -8.39
N MET A 47 8.75 6.75 -7.77
CA MET A 47 9.46 6.97 -6.51
C MET A 47 10.92 6.56 -6.69
N ALA A 48 11.85 7.29 -6.07
CA ALA A 48 13.24 6.90 -6.04
C ALA A 48 13.44 5.67 -5.14
N GLU A 49 14.49 4.88 -5.40
CA GLU A 49 14.79 3.69 -4.62
C GLU A 49 15.00 3.99 -3.13
N SER A 50 15.73 5.06 -2.81
CA SER A 50 15.94 5.51 -1.42
C SER A 50 14.64 5.85 -0.69
N ASP A 51 13.68 6.43 -1.41
CA ASP A 51 12.38 6.78 -0.86
C ASP A 51 11.55 5.51 -0.61
N LEU A 52 11.61 4.54 -1.53
CA LEU A 52 10.96 3.25 -1.37
C LEU A 52 11.49 2.51 -0.14
N GLU A 53 12.81 2.46 0.06
CA GLU A 53 13.42 1.86 1.25
C GLU A 53 12.95 2.54 2.54
N ALA A 54 12.93 3.88 2.55
CA ALA A 54 12.47 4.64 3.70
C ALA A 54 10.99 4.38 4.03
N VAL A 55 10.12 4.32 3.01
CA VAL A 55 8.70 4.00 3.19
C VAL A 55 8.53 2.56 3.67
N LEU A 56 9.28 1.60 3.15
CA LEU A 56 9.23 0.19 3.59
C LEU A 56 9.69 0.02 5.04
N ASN A 57 10.73 0.73 5.47
CA ASN A 57 11.18 0.70 6.87
C ASN A 57 10.10 1.27 7.81
N LYS A 58 9.50 2.41 7.45
CA LYS A 58 8.36 2.98 8.21
C LYS A 58 7.16 2.01 8.25
N ALA A 59 6.86 1.36 7.13
CA ALA A 59 5.77 0.39 7.05
C ALA A 59 5.99 -0.84 7.96
N LYS A 60 7.25 -1.25 8.18
CA LYS A 60 7.63 -2.31 9.13
C LYS A 60 7.50 -1.88 10.59
N GLU A 61 7.84 -0.64 10.90
CA GLU A 61 7.78 -0.06 12.25
C GLU A 61 6.36 0.33 12.67
N LEU A 62 5.43 0.47 11.72
CA LEU A 62 4.05 0.87 11.98
C LEU A 62 3.36 -0.07 13.00
N ASP A 63 2.69 0.50 14.01
CA ASP A 63 1.90 -0.24 14.97
C ASP A 63 0.55 -0.64 14.38
N MET A 64 0.42 -1.90 13.98
CA MET A 64 -0.81 -2.41 13.37
C MET A 64 -1.98 -2.51 14.35
N ALA A 65 -1.74 -2.57 15.67
CA ALA A 65 -2.82 -2.55 16.66
C ALA A 65 -3.49 -1.18 16.67
N MET A 66 -2.69 -0.10 16.61
CA MET A 66 -3.20 1.27 16.47
C MET A 66 -3.93 1.46 15.14
N VAL A 67 -3.34 1.02 14.03
CA VAL A 67 -3.96 1.13 12.69
C VAL A 67 -5.33 0.43 12.65
N ARG A 68 -5.42 -0.79 13.17
CA ARG A 68 -6.69 -1.55 13.23
C ARG A 68 -7.73 -0.81 14.08
N LYS A 69 -7.32 -0.23 15.21
CA LYS A 69 -8.19 0.55 16.07
C LYS A 69 -8.73 1.79 15.34
N GLU A 70 -7.88 2.53 14.65
CA GLU A 70 -8.30 3.70 13.88
C GLU A 70 -9.25 3.36 12.72
N ILE A 71 -9.03 2.22 12.04
CA ILE A 71 -9.92 1.75 10.98
C ILE A 71 -11.30 1.39 11.55
N ALA A 72 -11.34 0.62 12.65
CA ALA A 72 -12.59 0.28 13.32
C ALA A 72 -13.35 1.54 13.79
N GLU A 73 -12.64 2.51 14.37
CA GLU A 73 -13.24 3.79 14.78
C GLU A 73 -13.76 4.64 13.60
N LYS A 74 -13.18 4.48 12.40
CA LYS A 74 -13.64 5.14 11.18
C LYS A 74 -14.82 4.42 10.53
N GLU A 75 -14.86 3.09 10.58
CA GLU A 75 -15.98 2.28 10.08
C GLU A 75 -17.24 2.45 10.93
N ASP A 76 -17.10 2.57 12.26
CA ASP A 76 -18.24 2.82 13.17
C ASP A 76 -18.85 4.24 13.05
N LYS A 77 -18.15 5.15 12.36
CA LYS A 77 -18.59 6.56 12.17
C LYS A 77 -19.17 6.85 10.78
N ALA A 78 -19.30 5.84 9.92
CA ALA A 78 -19.90 5.94 8.59
C ALA A 78 -21.32 5.32 8.58
#